data_AF-A0A822YFW6-F1
#
_entry.id   AF-A0A822YFW6-F1
#
_cell.length_a   1.000
_cell.length_b   1.000
_cell.length_c   1.000
_cell.angle_alpha   90.00
_cell.angle_beta   90.00
_cell.angle_gamma   90.00
#
_symmetry.space_group_name_H-M   'P 1'
#
loop_
_entity.id
_entity.type
_entity.pdbx_description
1 polymer ?
#
loop_
_entity_poly.entity_id
_entity_poly.type
_entity_poly.pdbx_seq_one_letter_code
_entity_poly.pdbx_strand_id
1 'polypeptide(L)'
;MSIVNNISLPIMQGLWRNRDSSLWMLPCMNSDLVSSLGKRGISSVLQLLSLPRATLQALVKDLPAPQLYQDLQHFPHVIVKLKLQRRDPEGMKASILNIKLEKINSQRKTSRAFTPRFPKVKEEAWWLVLGNISTSELYALKRISFSGRLVTHMEIPSQTSLQGMKLILVSDCYLGFEQEHSIGEYS
;
A
#
# COMPACT_ATOMS: atom_id res chain seq x y z
N MET A 1 12.21 10.60 -3.87
CA MET A 1 11.14 10.74 -4.88
C MET A 1 9.77 10.49 -4.22
N SER A 2 9.08 11.53 -3.73
CA SER A 2 7.68 11.42 -3.24
C SER A 2 6.98 12.78 -3.18
N ILE A 3 7.15 13.61 -4.22
CA ILE A 3 6.52 14.94 -4.27
C ILE A 3 5.01 14.82 -4.54
N VAL A 4 4.59 13.84 -5.35
CA VAL A 4 3.17 13.68 -5.76
C VAL A 4 2.26 13.25 -4.60
N ASN A 5 2.79 12.52 -3.60
CA ASN A 5 2.00 12.05 -2.46
C ASN A 5 2.04 12.98 -1.25
N ASN A 6 2.87 14.05 -1.28
CA ASN A 6 3.02 14.96 -0.15
C ASN A 6 1.82 15.90 0.04
N ILE A 7 0.93 16.02 -0.96
CA ILE A 7 -0.18 16.98 -0.92
C ILE A 7 -1.55 16.29 -1.00
N SER A 8 -1.70 15.25 -1.82
CA SER A 8 -3.01 14.60 -2.05
C SER A 8 -3.51 13.83 -0.83
N LEU A 9 -2.65 13.03 -0.19
CA LEU A 9 -3.03 12.16 0.91
C LEU A 9 -3.48 12.95 2.16
N PRO A 10 -2.77 14.01 2.59
CA PRO A 10 -3.24 14.85 3.68
C PRO A 10 -4.62 15.44 3.48
N ILE A 11 -4.94 15.86 2.26
CA ILE A 11 -6.23 16.46 1.91
C ILE A 11 -7.34 15.42 1.91
N MET A 12 -7.09 14.23 1.34
CA MET A 12 -8.11 13.17 1.24
C MET A 12 -8.46 12.55 2.59
N GLN A 13 -7.49 12.46 3.51
CA GLN A 13 -7.71 11.88 4.84
C GLN A 13 -7.88 12.93 5.95
N GLY A 14 -7.65 14.21 5.64
CA GLY A 14 -7.67 15.30 6.63
C GLY A 14 -6.63 15.12 7.73
N LEU A 15 -5.41 14.70 7.37
CA LEU A 15 -4.32 14.36 8.30
C LEU A 15 -2.99 14.91 7.81
N TRP A 16 -2.08 15.29 8.70
CA TRP A 16 -0.74 15.75 8.32
C TRP A 16 0.29 14.64 8.46
N ARG A 17 0.94 14.26 7.36
CA ARG A 17 1.89 13.11 7.27
C ARG A 17 3.03 13.15 8.29
N ASN A 18 3.46 14.34 8.71
CA ASN A 18 4.58 14.53 9.65
C ASN A 18 4.15 14.73 11.11
N ARG A 19 2.84 14.73 11.41
CA ARG A 19 2.30 14.87 12.77
C ARG A 19 1.42 13.71 13.19
N ASP A 20 0.68 13.12 12.26
CA ASP A 20 -0.42 12.21 12.58
C ASP A 20 -0.10 10.78 12.16
N SER A 21 -0.30 9.83 13.08
CA SER A 21 -0.28 8.39 12.76
C SER A 21 -1.37 8.05 11.74
N SER A 22 -1.09 7.12 10.83
CA SER A 22 -2.10 6.66 9.86
C SER A 22 -3.31 5.99 10.52
N LEU A 23 -3.19 5.60 11.79
CA LEU A 23 -4.30 5.13 12.64
C LEU A 23 -5.45 6.13 12.70
N TRP A 24 -5.21 7.44 12.59
CA TRP A 24 -6.25 8.47 12.61
C TRP A 24 -7.18 8.48 11.39
N MET A 25 -6.90 7.66 10.37
CA MET A 25 -7.85 7.40 9.29
C MET A 25 -9.06 6.58 9.76
N LEU A 26 -8.92 5.84 10.88
CA LEU A 26 -10.01 5.08 11.48
C LEU A 26 -10.94 6.04 12.25
N PRO A 27 -12.25 6.10 11.91
CA PRO A 27 -13.20 6.97 12.60
C PRO A 27 -13.27 6.79 14.13
N CYS A 28 -13.13 5.56 14.62
CA CYS A 28 -13.15 5.27 16.06
C CYS A 28 -11.86 5.68 16.81
N MET A 29 -10.82 6.16 16.13
CA MET A 29 -9.52 6.39 16.74
C MET A 29 -9.53 7.57 17.72
N ASN A 30 -8.86 7.39 18.86
CA ASN A 30 -8.64 8.40 19.88
C ASN A 30 -7.23 8.28 20.49
N SER A 31 -6.83 9.23 21.34
CA SER A 31 -5.49 9.27 21.94
C SER A 31 -5.14 8.03 22.75
N ASP A 32 -6.10 7.46 23.48
CA ASP A 32 -5.87 6.31 24.36
C ASP A 32 -5.66 5.03 23.54
N LEU A 33 -6.41 4.87 22.44
CA LEU A 33 -6.24 3.79 21.50
C LEU A 33 -4.90 3.88 20.77
N VAL A 34 -4.52 5.07 20.28
CA VAL A 34 -3.21 5.27 19.63
C VAL A 34 -2.07 4.94 20.59
N SER A 35 -2.15 5.40 21.84
CA SER A 35 -1.16 5.09 22.88
C SER A 35 -1.09 3.59 23.17
N SER A 36 -2.24 2.93 23.29
CA SER A 36 -2.33 1.49 23.57
C SER A 36 -1.80 0.64 22.41
N LEU A 37 -2.09 1.03 21.17
CA LEU A 37 -1.56 0.39 19.96
C LEU A 37 -0.05 0.63 19.83
N GLY A 38 0.41 1.85 20.11
CA GLY A 38 1.83 2.22 20.09
C GLY A 38 2.66 1.41 21.09
N LYS A 39 2.13 1.16 22.31
CA LYS A 39 2.78 0.27 23.30
C LYS A 39 2.94 -1.17 22.80
N ARG A 40 2.12 -1.60 21.84
CA ARG A 40 2.19 -2.91 21.19
C ARG A 40 3.00 -2.89 19.89
N GLY A 41 3.65 -1.76 19.57
CA GLY A 41 4.46 -1.58 18.37
C GLY A 41 3.66 -1.31 17.09
N ILE A 42 2.37 -1.01 17.21
CA ILE A 42 1.47 -0.77 16.07
C ILE A 42 1.35 0.74 15.84
N SER A 43 1.80 1.19 14.68
CA SER A 43 1.81 2.60 14.29
C SER A 43 1.03 2.89 13.00
N SER A 44 0.54 1.85 12.32
CA SER A 44 -0.20 1.98 11.05
C SER A 44 -1.40 1.06 10.90
N VAL A 45 -2.35 1.47 10.07
CA VAL A 45 -3.52 0.65 9.70
C VAL A 45 -3.09 -0.60 8.93
N LEU A 46 -2.07 -0.51 8.06
CA LEU A 46 -1.57 -1.67 7.33
C LEU A 46 -1.04 -2.75 8.29
N GLN A 47 -0.30 -2.38 9.33
CA GLN A 47 0.13 -3.31 10.37
C GLN A 47 -1.04 -4.00 11.07
N LEU A 48 -2.11 -3.26 11.41
CA LEU A 48 -3.33 -3.85 11.97
C LEU A 48 -3.97 -4.88 11.02
N LEU A 49 -4.01 -4.58 9.73
CA LEU A 49 -4.55 -5.47 8.70
C LEU A 49 -3.67 -6.72 8.49
N SER A 50 -2.37 -6.61 8.72
CA SER A 50 -1.43 -7.73 8.63
C SER A 50 -1.40 -8.64 9.86
N LEU A 51 -2.05 -8.26 10.96
CA LEU A 51 -2.12 -9.12 12.15
C LEU A 51 -2.97 -10.38 11.87
N PRO A 52 -2.60 -11.53 12.47
CA PRO A 52 -3.46 -12.71 12.48
C PRO A 52 -4.83 -12.39 13.08
N ARG A 53 -5.89 -12.97 12.51
CA ARG A 53 -7.28 -12.70 12.94
C ARG A 53 -7.50 -12.96 14.43
N ALA A 54 -6.88 -14.00 14.99
CA ALA A 54 -6.96 -14.31 16.41
C ALA A 54 -6.36 -13.19 17.29
N THR A 55 -5.19 -12.68 16.92
CA THR A 55 -4.51 -11.57 17.60
C THR A 55 -5.32 -10.29 17.49
N LEU A 56 -5.88 -10.00 16.31
CA LEU A 56 -6.73 -8.83 16.10
C LEU A 56 -8.00 -8.90 16.96
N GLN A 57 -8.63 -10.07 17.06
CA GLN A 57 -9.82 -10.26 17.90
C GLN A 57 -9.52 -10.12 19.39
N ALA A 58 -8.40 -10.67 19.86
CA ALA A 58 -7.98 -10.47 21.26
C ALA A 58 -7.71 -8.99 21.55
N LEU A 59 -7.00 -8.31 20.65
CA LEU A 59 -6.70 -6.89 20.76
C LEU A 59 -7.96 -6.02 20.77
N VAL A 60 -8.95 -6.30 19.91
CA VAL A 60 -10.23 -5.58 19.89
C VAL A 60 -11.05 -5.81 21.16
N LYS A 61 -10.96 -6.99 21.78
CA LYS A 61 -11.64 -7.27 23.07
C LYS A 61 -11.00 -6.52 24.24
N ASP A 62 -9.68 -6.39 24.23
CA ASP A 62 -8.93 -5.66 25.26
C ASP A 62 -9.12 -4.13 25.17
N LEU A 63 -9.47 -3.63 23.98
CA LEU A 63 -9.62 -2.20 23.72
C LEU A 63 -11.09 -1.77 23.82
N PRO A 64 -11.38 -0.57 24.37
CA PRO A 64 -12.73 -0.02 24.40
C PRO A 64 -13.15 0.56 23.04
N ALA A 65 -13.01 -0.22 21.96
CA ALA A 65 -13.25 0.21 20.58
C ALA A 65 -13.97 -0.87 19.76
N PRO A 66 -15.27 -1.11 20.00
CA PRO A 66 -16.01 -2.16 19.29
C PRO A 66 -16.14 -1.88 17.78
N GLN A 67 -16.07 -0.61 17.35
CA GLN A 67 -16.12 -0.22 15.94
C GLN A 67 -14.81 -0.47 15.19
N LEU A 68 -13.67 -0.68 15.88
CA LEU A 68 -12.36 -0.80 15.24
C LEU A 68 -12.33 -1.89 14.17
N TYR A 69 -12.92 -3.05 14.46
CA TYR A 69 -12.98 -4.15 13.50
C TYR A 69 -13.81 -3.80 12.27
N GLN A 70 -14.91 -3.07 12.42
CA GLN A 70 -15.76 -2.64 11.30
C GLN A 70 -15.05 -1.59 10.45
N ASP A 71 -14.42 -0.60 11.08
CA ASP A 71 -13.65 0.44 10.39
C ASP A 71 -12.51 -0.16 9.56
N LEU A 72 -11.80 -1.16 10.10
CA LEU A 72 -10.73 -1.87 9.40
C LEU A 72 -11.20 -2.58 8.11
N GLN A 73 -12.46 -3.03 8.05
CA GLN A 73 -12.99 -3.71 6.86
C GLN A 73 -13.10 -2.80 5.63
N HIS A 74 -13.07 -1.48 5.83
CA HIS A 74 -13.12 -0.52 4.74
C HIS A 74 -11.77 -0.30 4.04
N PHE A 75 -10.66 -0.63 4.70
CA PHE A 75 -9.32 -0.38 4.18
C PHE A 75 -8.79 -1.58 3.38
N PRO A 76 -8.07 -1.36 2.27
CA PRO A 76 -7.64 -2.45 1.39
C PRO A 76 -6.37 -3.16 1.89
N HIS A 77 -6.44 -4.46 2.14
CA HIS A 77 -5.26 -5.29 2.36
C HIS A 77 -4.80 -5.89 1.02
N VAL A 78 -3.85 -5.23 0.37
CA VAL A 78 -3.33 -5.63 -0.95
C VAL A 78 -2.11 -6.53 -0.78
N ILE A 79 -2.12 -7.68 -1.44
CA ILE A 79 -0.97 -8.55 -1.62
C ILE A 79 -0.41 -8.38 -3.03
N VAL A 80 0.90 -8.20 -3.12
CA VAL A 80 1.65 -8.07 -4.39
C VAL A 80 2.44 -9.35 -4.64
N LYS A 81 2.35 -9.87 -5.86
CA LYS A 81 3.16 -10.99 -6.34
C LYS A 81 3.92 -10.56 -7.60
N LEU A 82 5.23 -10.79 -7.58
CA LEU A 82 6.13 -10.41 -8.66
C LEU A 82 6.66 -11.65 -9.37
N LYS A 83 6.81 -11.55 -10.70
CA LYS A 83 7.50 -12.55 -11.50
C LYS A 83 8.35 -11.85 -12.56
N LEU A 84 9.66 -11.95 -12.41
CA LEU A 84 10.60 -11.45 -13.40
C LEU A 84 10.68 -12.42 -14.57
N GLN A 85 10.42 -11.94 -15.77
CA GLN A 85 10.65 -12.67 -17.01
C GLN A 85 11.88 -12.07 -17.68
N ARG A 86 13.02 -12.76 -17.54
CA ARG A 86 14.25 -12.45 -18.26
C ARG A 86 14.11 -12.95 -19.70
N ARG A 87 14.69 -12.21 -20.65
CA ARG A 87 14.71 -12.59 -22.06
C ARG A 87 16.09 -13.14 -22.44
N ASP A 88 16.12 -13.84 -23.57
CA ASP A 88 17.22 -14.62 -24.12
C ASP A 88 18.60 -13.93 -24.12
N PRO A 89 19.70 -14.72 -24.19
CA PRO A 89 21.08 -14.24 -24.14
C PRO A 89 21.48 -13.22 -25.22
N GLU A 90 20.67 -13.02 -26.25
CA GLU A 90 20.95 -12.13 -27.39
C GLU A 90 20.84 -10.62 -27.07
N GLY A 91 20.50 -10.25 -25.82
CA GLY A 91 20.79 -8.91 -25.26
C GLY A 91 20.00 -7.71 -25.79
N MET A 92 19.18 -7.87 -26.83
CA MET A 92 18.56 -6.75 -27.56
C MET A 92 17.22 -6.27 -27.00
N LYS A 93 16.70 -6.84 -25.90
CA LYS A 93 15.31 -6.63 -25.48
C LYS A 93 15.15 -6.48 -23.96
N ALA A 94 14.30 -5.53 -23.56
CA ALA A 94 13.96 -5.22 -22.17
C ALA A 94 13.40 -6.43 -21.41
N SER A 95 13.76 -6.56 -20.11
CA SER A 95 13.18 -7.56 -19.20
C SER A 95 11.79 -7.11 -18.77
N ILE A 96 10.87 -8.07 -18.51
CA ILE A 96 9.49 -7.75 -18.13
C ILE A 96 9.25 -8.16 -16.68
N LEU A 97 8.80 -7.22 -15.85
CA LEU A 97 8.31 -7.49 -14.51
C LEU A 97 6.79 -7.69 -14.55
N ASN A 98 6.34 -8.92 -14.36
CA ASN A 98 4.93 -9.23 -14.20
C ASN A 98 4.51 -8.97 -12.75
N ILE A 99 3.39 -8.26 -12.57
CA ILE A 99 2.89 -7.79 -11.29
C ILE A 99 1.45 -8.25 -11.15
N LYS A 100 1.16 -9.01 -10.10
CA LYS A 100 -0.19 -9.43 -9.72
C LYS A 100 -0.55 -8.81 -8.37
N LEU A 101 -1.69 -8.14 -8.32
CA LEU A 101 -2.22 -7.47 -7.14
C LEU A 101 -3.55 -8.11 -6.75
N GLU A 102 -3.77 -8.32 -5.47
CA GLU A 102 -4.98 -8.93 -4.93
C GLU A 102 -5.39 -8.34 -3.58
N LYS A 103 -6.64 -7.88 -3.46
CA LYS A 103 -7.22 -7.47 -2.18
C LYS A 103 -7.77 -8.69 -1.44
N ILE A 104 -7.16 -9.06 -0.31
CA ILE A 104 -7.52 -10.29 0.42
C ILE A 104 -8.67 -10.11 1.42
N ASN A 105 -8.99 -8.88 1.78
CA ASN A 105 -10.08 -8.55 2.72
C ASN A 105 -11.29 -7.88 2.05
N SER A 106 -11.28 -7.76 0.72
CA SER A 106 -12.36 -7.07 -0.01
C SER A 106 -13.54 -8.01 -0.26
N GLN A 107 -14.58 -7.89 0.57
CA GLN A 107 -15.89 -8.51 0.33
C GLN A 107 -16.71 -7.74 -0.71
N ARG A 108 -16.38 -6.46 -0.95
CA ARG A 108 -17.12 -5.57 -1.85
C ARG A 108 -16.26 -5.27 -3.08
N LYS A 109 -16.76 -5.62 -4.27
CA LYS A 109 -16.14 -5.26 -5.56
C LYS A 109 -16.32 -3.77 -5.91
N THR A 110 -16.11 -2.88 -4.94
CA THR A 110 -16.18 -1.43 -5.18
C THR A 110 -14.78 -0.87 -5.37
N SER A 111 -14.67 0.05 -6.30
CA SER A 111 -13.45 0.84 -6.53
C SER A 111 -13.43 2.11 -5.69
N ARG A 112 -14.48 2.42 -4.92
CA ARG A 112 -14.56 3.63 -4.10
C ARG A 112 -13.65 3.55 -2.88
N ALA A 113 -12.84 4.60 -2.67
CA ALA A 113 -11.98 4.74 -1.52
C ALA A 113 -12.76 5.15 -0.27
N PHE A 114 -12.38 4.61 0.89
CA PHE A 114 -12.91 5.03 2.19
C PHE A 114 -12.24 6.32 2.65
N THR A 115 -12.93 7.44 2.45
CA THR A 115 -12.45 8.80 2.75
C THR A 115 -13.55 9.59 3.46
N PRO A 116 -13.92 9.23 4.72
CA PRO A 116 -15.10 9.77 5.40
C PRO A 116 -15.04 11.29 5.64
N ARG A 117 -13.84 11.88 5.60
CA ARG A 117 -13.61 13.33 5.78
C ARG A 117 -13.56 14.09 4.46
N PHE A 118 -13.62 13.41 3.32
CA PHE A 118 -13.57 14.03 2.01
C PHE A 118 -14.99 14.16 1.43
N PRO A 119 -15.43 15.37 1.02
CA PRO A 119 -16.83 15.62 0.68
C PRO A 119 -17.27 15.02 -0.67
N LYS A 120 -16.33 14.56 -1.50
CA LYS A 120 -16.60 14.01 -2.83
C LYS A 120 -16.30 12.51 -2.87
N VAL A 121 -16.99 11.78 -3.74
CA VAL A 121 -16.63 10.38 -4.02
C VAL A 121 -15.23 10.34 -4.64
N LYS A 122 -14.36 9.48 -4.10
CA LYS A 122 -13.02 9.22 -4.62
C LYS A 122 -12.91 7.77 -5.07
N GLU A 123 -12.48 7.56 -6.31
CA GLU A 123 -12.07 6.24 -6.79
C GLU A 123 -10.65 5.94 -6.27
N GLU A 124 -10.48 4.74 -5.73
CA GLU A 124 -9.20 4.22 -5.26
C GLU A 124 -8.24 4.02 -6.44
N ALA A 125 -7.06 4.62 -6.34
CA ALA A 125 -5.99 4.40 -7.28
C ALA A 125 -4.65 4.20 -6.55
N TRP A 126 -3.72 3.62 -7.29
CA TRP A 126 -2.40 3.29 -6.80
C TRP A 126 -1.36 3.64 -7.84
N TRP A 127 -0.17 3.94 -7.36
CA TRP A 127 1.03 4.07 -8.16
C TRP A 127 1.89 2.83 -7.96
N LEU A 128 2.26 2.22 -9.06
CA LEU A 128 3.38 1.29 -9.13
C LEU A 128 4.61 2.11 -9.52
N VAL A 129 5.62 2.10 -8.66
CA VAL A 129 6.88 2.83 -8.86
C VAL A 129 8.00 1.81 -8.94
N LEU A 130 8.67 1.73 -10.08
CA LEU A 130 9.80 0.83 -10.30
C LEU A 130 11.07 1.68 -10.37
N GLY A 131 12.01 1.44 -9.47
CA GLY A 131 13.23 2.22 -9.40
C GLY A 131 14.30 1.58 -8.53
N ASN A 132 15.43 2.26 -8.44
CA ASN A 132 16.51 1.91 -7.53
C ASN A 132 16.58 2.95 -6.39
N ILE A 133 16.42 2.48 -5.15
CA ILE A 133 16.36 3.35 -3.98
C ILE A 133 17.74 3.93 -3.66
N SER A 134 18.83 3.19 -3.89
CA SER A 134 20.18 3.67 -3.57
C SER A 134 20.65 4.76 -4.52
N THR A 135 20.34 4.62 -5.82
CA THR A 135 20.70 5.62 -6.85
C THR A 135 19.64 6.71 -7.03
N SER A 136 18.46 6.55 -6.41
CA SER A 136 17.30 7.43 -6.61
C SER A 136 16.82 7.50 -8.07
N GLU A 137 17.09 6.47 -8.87
CA GLU A 137 16.66 6.38 -10.27
C GLU A 137 15.27 5.78 -10.39
N LEU A 138 14.44 6.40 -11.24
CA LEU A 138 13.12 5.89 -11.61
C LEU A 138 13.19 5.22 -12.98
N TYR A 139 12.76 3.97 -13.06
CA TYR A 139 12.72 3.22 -14.31
C TYR A 139 11.32 3.22 -14.93
N ALA A 140 10.28 3.06 -14.12
CA ALA A 140 8.90 3.11 -14.60
C ALA A 140 7.94 3.61 -13.53
N LEU A 141 6.87 4.28 -13.96
CA LEU A 141 5.78 4.74 -13.13
C LEU A 141 4.46 4.43 -13.81
N LYS A 142 3.53 3.77 -13.11
CA LYS A 142 2.22 3.41 -13.66
C LYS A 142 1.13 3.65 -12.64
N ARG A 143 0.10 4.40 -13.04
CA ARG A 143 -1.13 4.54 -12.26
C ARG A 143 -2.07 3.38 -12.57
N ILE A 144 -2.69 2.81 -11.55
CA ILE A 144 -3.64 1.71 -11.67
C ILE A 144 -4.84 1.93 -10.73
N SER A 145 -5.97 1.29 -11.07
CA SER A 145 -7.16 1.17 -10.23
C SER A 145 -7.70 -0.25 -10.36
N PHE A 146 -8.17 -0.85 -9.27
CA PHE A 146 -8.72 -2.20 -9.29
C PHE A 146 -9.64 -2.47 -8.09
N SER A 147 -10.70 -3.24 -8.30
CA SER A 147 -11.70 -3.55 -7.25
C SER A 147 -11.38 -4.81 -6.46
N GLY A 148 -10.63 -5.76 -7.04
CA GLY A 148 -10.31 -7.03 -6.38
C GLY A 148 -8.95 -7.59 -6.79
N ARG A 149 -8.75 -7.85 -8.09
CA ARG A 149 -7.47 -8.36 -8.63
C ARG A 149 -7.06 -7.58 -9.86
N LEU A 150 -5.75 -7.43 -10.07
CA LEU A 150 -5.17 -6.86 -11.28
C LEU A 150 -3.91 -7.65 -11.65
N VAL A 151 -3.77 -7.94 -12.94
CA VAL A 151 -2.52 -8.44 -13.52
C VAL A 151 -2.01 -7.37 -14.49
N THR A 152 -0.76 -6.98 -14.33
CA THR A 152 -0.13 -5.98 -15.17
C THR A 152 1.36 -6.25 -15.30
N HIS A 153 2.05 -5.48 -16.14
CA HIS A 153 3.48 -5.59 -16.28
C HIS A 153 4.13 -4.20 -16.43
N MET A 154 5.44 -4.19 -16.21
CA MET A 154 6.35 -3.07 -16.46
C MET A 154 7.58 -3.58 -17.19
N GLU A 155 8.10 -2.77 -18.11
CA GLU A 155 9.36 -3.02 -18.79
C GLU A 155 10.52 -2.46 -17.95
N ILE A 156 11.58 -3.25 -17.82
CA ILE A 156 12.83 -2.85 -17.19
C ILE A 156 13.79 -2.48 -18.32
N PRO A 157 14.34 -1.24 -18.35
CA PRO A 157 15.27 -0.82 -19.38
C PRO A 157 16.45 -1.78 -19.49
N SER A 158 16.84 -2.11 -20.73
CA SER A 158 18.02 -2.91 -21.01
C SER A 158 19.26 -2.30 -20.32
N GLN A 159 20.18 -3.13 -19.83
CA GLN A 159 21.41 -2.73 -19.11
C GLN A 159 21.20 -2.21 -17.68
N THR A 160 19.97 -2.20 -17.15
CA THR A 160 19.72 -1.80 -15.76
C THR A 160 20.10 -2.94 -14.80
N SER A 161 20.88 -2.62 -13.76
CA SER A 161 21.14 -3.58 -12.67
C SER A 161 19.85 -3.85 -11.89
N LEU A 162 19.59 -5.13 -11.60
CA LEU A 162 18.50 -5.54 -10.71
C LEU A 162 18.88 -5.34 -9.22
N GLN A 163 20.15 -5.13 -8.92
CA GLN A 163 20.63 -4.95 -7.56
C GLN A 163 20.08 -3.64 -6.98
N GLY A 164 19.41 -3.72 -5.83
CA GLY A 164 18.78 -2.56 -5.20
C GLY A 164 17.49 -2.08 -5.88
N MET A 165 17.05 -2.74 -6.95
CA MET A 165 15.80 -2.43 -7.62
C MET A 165 14.60 -2.88 -6.79
N LYS A 166 13.65 -1.96 -6.58
CA LYS A 166 12.41 -2.23 -5.86
C LYS A 166 11.20 -1.81 -6.68
N LEU A 167 10.11 -2.54 -6.47
CA LEU A 167 8.78 -2.09 -6.81
C LEU A 167 8.13 -1.51 -5.54
N ILE A 168 7.65 -0.28 -5.61
CA ILE A 168 6.91 0.37 -4.54
C ILE A 168 5.46 0.53 -4.99
N LEU A 169 4.53 -0.07 -4.25
CA LEU A 169 3.10 0.19 -4.39
C LEU A 169 2.74 1.34 -3.45
N VAL A 170 2.14 2.40 -3.98
CA VAL A 170 1.74 3.57 -3.18
C VAL A 170 0.27 3.88 -3.41
N SER A 171 -0.51 4.00 -2.33
CA SER A 171 -1.89 4.45 -2.42
C SER A 171 -1.96 5.94 -2.74
N ASP A 172 -2.92 6.36 -3.55
CA ASP A 172 -3.27 7.78 -3.71
C ASP A 172 -4.36 8.25 -2.74
N CYS A 173 -4.92 7.35 -1.91
CA CYS A 173 -6.01 7.64 -0.98
C CYS A 173 -5.67 7.41 0.49
N TYR A 174 -4.77 6.46 0.80
CA TYR A 174 -4.53 6.03 2.18
C TYR A 174 -3.08 6.26 2.61
N LEU A 175 -2.91 6.85 3.80
CA LEU A 175 -1.60 7.11 4.40
C LEU A 175 -1.01 5.83 5.03
N GLY A 176 0.28 5.54 4.81
CA GLY A 176 0.93 4.38 5.41
C GLY A 176 0.56 3.04 4.74
N PHE A 177 0.06 3.08 3.49
CA PHE A 177 -0.25 1.91 2.66
C PHE A 177 0.84 1.63 1.63
N GLU A 178 1.98 2.31 1.74
CA GLU A 178 3.15 2.07 0.92
C GLU A 178 3.72 0.67 1.21
N GLN A 179 3.97 -0.11 0.15
CA GLN A 179 4.61 -1.42 0.24
C GLN A 179 5.82 -1.46 -0.68
N GLU A 180 6.97 -1.84 -0.15
CA GLU A 180 8.20 -2.03 -0.93
C GLU A 180 8.45 -3.52 -1.16
N HIS A 181 8.78 -3.89 -2.40
CA HIS A 181 9.07 -5.26 -2.79
C HIS A 181 10.42 -5.33 -3.53
N SER A 182 11.35 -6.09 -2.98
CA SER A 182 12.62 -6.42 -3.63
C SER A 182 12.37 -7.34 -4.82
N ILE A 183 12.94 -7.03 -5.99
CA ILE A 183 12.77 -7.88 -7.18
C ILE A 183 13.71 -9.10 -7.14
N GLY A 184 14.81 -9.01 -6.38
CA GLY A 184 15.82 -10.07 -6.26
C GLY A 184 15.45 -11.26 -5.37
N GLU A 185 14.34 -11.22 -4.62
CA GLU A 185 13.95 -12.29 -3.68
C GLU A 185 13.03 -13.35 -4.31
N TYR A 186 12.63 -13.18 -5.58
CA TYR A 186 11.65 -14.05 -6.26
C TYR A 186 12.25 -14.83 -7.45
N SER A 187 13.58 -15.01 -7.47
CA SER A 187 14.29 -15.86 -8.44
C SER A 187 14.25 -17.33 -8.07
#